data_AF-A0A167MH56-F1
#
_entry.id   AF-A0A167MH56-F1
#
_cell.length_a   1.000
_cell.length_b   1.000
_cell.length_c   1.000
_cell.angle_alpha   90.00
_cell.angle_beta   90.00
_cell.angle_gamma   90.00
#
_symmetry.space_group_name_H-M   'P 1'
#
loop_
_entity.id
_entity.type
_entity.pdbx_description
1 polymer ?
#
loop_
_entity_poly.entity_id
_entity_poly.type
_entity_poly.pdbx_seq_one_letter_code
_entity_poly.pdbx_strand_id
1 'polypeptide(L)'
;MPKILSVLSAILMALFFTAVLASRPVANKIHRPSSEISKRRLPRLESRGEGGSYEGYATFFHPATEGGSTGACGPQEDDNSQIVALNLDQFGYDGPASDWCFKEVLIKSGDRSTVATIQDACPGCRYHSLDLTPSVFLELSNLNIGIIPIEWCILGEGDCSTD
;
A
#
# COMPACT_ATOMS: atom_id res chain seq x y z
N MET A 1 -45.46 7.57 -37.49
CA MET A 1 -46.04 6.54 -38.39
C MET A 1 -45.07 5.35 -38.41
N PRO A 2 -45.51 4.15 -38.04
CA PRO A 2 -44.65 3.02 -37.64
C PRO A 2 -44.50 1.98 -38.76
N LYS A 3 -43.33 1.33 -38.89
CA LYS A 3 -43.14 -0.02 -39.49
C LYS A 3 -41.77 -0.57 -39.08
N ILE A 4 -41.48 -1.83 -38.74
CA ILE A 4 -42.22 -3.06 -38.44
C ILE A 4 -41.22 -3.90 -37.61
N LEU A 5 -41.72 -4.55 -36.58
CA LEU A 5 -41.11 -5.55 -35.72
C LEU A 5 -40.76 -6.82 -36.53
N SER A 6 -39.56 -7.40 -36.42
CA SER A 6 -39.30 -8.77 -36.87
C SER A 6 -38.79 -9.59 -35.71
N VAL A 7 -39.51 -10.67 -35.46
CA VAL A 7 -39.50 -11.53 -34.30
C VAL A 7 -38.93 -12.88 -34.72
N LEU A 8 -38.32 -13.59 -33.77
CA LEU A 8 -38.20 -15.05 -33.72
C LEU A 8 -37.14 -15.71 -34.62
N SER A 9 -36.03 -16.10 -34.01
CA SER A 9 -35.54 -17.48 -34.18
C SER A 9 -34.78 -17.92 -32.92
N ALA A 10 -35.54 -18.49 -31.99
CA ALA A 10 -35.02 -19.33 -30.92
C ALA A 10 -35.54 -20.74 -31.20
N ILE A 11 -34.64 -21.70 -31.44
CA ILE A 11 -34.75 -23.17 -31.42
C ILE A 11 -33.35 -23.60 -31.92
N LEU A 12 -32.48 -24.26 -31.17
CA LEU A 12 -32.65 -25.63 -30.71
C LEU A 12 -31.67 -25.91 -29.57
N MET A 13 -32.21 -26.38 -28.46
CA MET A 13 -31.49 -26.96 -27.33
C MET A 13 -30.82 -28.30 -27.71
N ALA A 14 -29.75 -28.58 -26.97
CA ALA A 14 -29.44 -29.87 -26.35
C ALA A 14 -28.39 -30.82 -26.97
N LEU A 15 -27.22 -30.77 -26.32
CA LEU A 15 -26.60 -31.85 -25.55
C LEU A 15 -25.59 -32.82 -26.22
N PHE A 16 -24.58 -33.11 -25.39
CA PHE A 16 -23.67 -34.27 -25.40
C PHE A 16 -22.43 -34.19 -26.29
N PHE A 17 -21.38 -33.52 -25.81
CA PHE A 17 -20.05 -34.12 -25.91
C PHE A 17 -19.39 -34.17 -24.52
N THR A 18 -19.00 -35.40 -24.21
CA THR A 18 -18.67 -35.99 -22.93
C THR A 18 -17.36 -35.46 -22.36
N ALA A 19 -17.41 -34.96 -21.12
CA ALA A 19 -16.23 -34.77 -20.28
C ALA A 19 -15.60 -36.13 -19.96
N VAL A 20 -14.44 -36.42 -20.54
CA VAL A 20 -13.60 -37.55 -20.12
C VAL A 20 -12.75 -37.08 -18.95
N LEU A 21 -13.05 -37.64 -17.78
CA LEU A 21 -12.38 -37.45 -16.51
C LEU A 21 -10.92 -37.93 -16.59
N ALA A 22 -9.98 -36.99 -16.58
CA ALA A 22 -8.58 -37.27 -16.33
C ALA A 22 -8.27 -37.21 -14.82
N SER A 23 -7.55 -38.23 -14.37
CA SER A 23 -6.75 -38.29 -13.13
C SER A 23 -7.48 -38.64 -11.83
N ARG A 24 -7.40 -39.92 -11.44
CA ARG A 24 -7.46 -40.34 -10.03
C ARG A 24 -6.07 -40.21 -9.41
N PRO A 25 -5.88 -39.47 -8.32
CA PRO A 25 -4.72 -39.66 -7.47
C PRO A 25 -5.08 -40.46 -6.21
N VAL A 26 -4.02 -40.88 -5.50
CA VAL A 26 -3.97 -41.23 -4.06
C VAL A 26 -4.28 -42.70 -3.74
N ALA A 27 -3.56 -43.43 -2.90
CA ALA A 27 -2.20 -43.36 -2.35
C ALA A 27 -1.93 -44.72 -1.65
N ASN A 28 -0.66 -45.08 -1.53
CA ASN A 28 -0.19 -46.30 -0.90
C ASN A 28 -0.39 -46.23 0.64
N LYS A 29 -0.86 -47.32 1.24
CA LYS A 29 -1.22 -47.41 2.66
C LYS A 29 -0.03 -47.99 3.44
N ILE A 30 0.77 -47.15 4.08
CA ILE A 30 1.84 -47.60 5.00
C ILE A 30 1.73 -46.88 6.35
N HIS A 31 1.51 -47.72 7.37
CA HIS A 31 1.83 -47.57 8.80
C HIS A 31 1.28 -46.38 9.61
N ARG A 32 0.51 -46.70 10.66
CA ARG A 32 0.31 -45.84 11.82
C ARG A 32 0.66 -46.62 13.09
N PRO A 33 1.87 -46.47 13.64
CA PRO A 33 2.06 -46.46 15.08
C PRO A 33 1.83 -45.04 15.58
N SER A 34 0.94 -44.93 16.56
CA SER A 34 0.78 -43.73 17.38
C SER A 34 2.00 -43.59 18.27
N SER A 35 2.77 -42.51 18.12
CA SER A 35 3.72 -42.09 19.15
C SER A 35 3.77 -40.58 19.19
N GLU A 36 3.30 -40.06 20.32
CA GLU A 36 3.45 -38.68 20.77
C GLU A 36 4.92 -38.22 20.64
N ILE A 37 5.18 -37.21 19.80
CA ILE A 37 6.45 -36.48 19.85
C ILE A 37 6.16 -35.00 19.65
N SER A 38 6.14 -34.31 20.79
CA SER A 38 6.79 -33.04 21.07
C SER A 38 6.68 -31.93 20.02
N LYS A 39 6.03 -30.83 20.45
CA LYS A 39 6.07 -29.47 19.87
C LYS A 39 7.42 -29.15 19.21
N ARG A 40 7.59 -29.51 17.94
CA ARG A 40 8.54 -28.85 17.05
C ARG A 40 7.74 -27.81 16.30
N ARG A 41 7.77 -26.60 16.86
CA ARG A 41 7.40 -25.37 16.18
C ARG A 41 8.20 -25.36 14.88
N LEU A 42 7.54 -25.61 13.75
CA LEU A 42 8.09 -25.29 12.44
C LEU A 42 8.53 -23.83 12.50
N PRO A 43 9.72 -23.45 12.03
CA PRO A 43 10.01 -22.04 11.84
C PRO A 43 8.93 -21.53 10.89
N ARG A 44 8.04 -20.71 11.43
CA ARG A 44 7.05 -20.03 10.62
C ARG A 44 7.88 -19.14 9.70
N LEU A 45 7.92 -19.49 8.43
CA LEU A 45 8.30 -18.56 7.37
C LEU A 45 7.17 -17.53 7.29
N GLU A 46 6.99 -16.73 8.35
CA GLU A 46 6.44 -15.40 8.13
C GLU A 46 7.64 -14.62 7.67
N SER A 47 7.66 -14.36 6.38
CA SER A 47 8.28 -13.16 5.83
C SER A 47 7.94 -12.00 6.78
N ARG A 48 8.81 -11.76 7.77
CA ARG A 48 9.04 -10.42 8.28
C ARG A 48 9.41 -9.66 7.02
N GLY A 49 8.43 -8.97 6.43
CA GLY A 49 8.75 -7.97 5.42
C GLY A 49 9.90 -7.17 6.00
N GLU A 50 10.95 -7.00 5.21
CA GLU A 50 11.99 -6.03 5.53
C GLU A 50 11.28 -4.74 5.92
N GLY A 51 11.17 -4.48 7.23
CA GLY A 51 10.86 -3.17 7.77
C GLY A 51 12.08 -2.32 7.47
N GLY A 52 12.19 -1.96 6.20
CA GLY A 52 13.35 -1.34 5.60
C GLY A 52 13.29 0.17 5.76
N SER A 53 14.48 0.78 5.68
CA SER A 53 14.61 2.20 5.41
C SER A 53 14.46 2.45 3.91
N TYR A 54 13.80 3.55 3.58
CA TYR A 54 13.61 4.05 2.23
C TYR A 54 14.47 5.31 2.06
N GLU A 55 15.14 5.42 0.92
CA GLU A 55 15.89 6.62 0.52
C GLU A 55 15.17 7.32 -0.62
N GLY A 56 14.98 8.64 -0.48
CA GLY A 56 14.25 9.42 -1.46
C GLY A 56 14.48 10.93 -1.31
N TYR A 57 13.51 11.69 -1.81
CA TYR A 57 13.47 13.15 -1.67
C TYR A 57 12.14 13.58 -1.06
N ALA A 58 12.19 14.61 -0.23
CA ALA A 58 11.01 15.33 0.22
C ALA A 58 10.87 16.66 -0.53
N THR A 59 9.65 16.94 -1.00
CA THR A 59 9.15 18.28 -1.33
C THR A 59 8.07 18.67 -0.32
N PHE A 60 7.35 19.76 -0.58
CA PHE A 60 6.14 20.06 0.15
C PHE A 60 5.00 20.48 -0.79
N PHE A 61 3.78 20.26 -0.34
CA PHE A 61 2.55 20.70 -1.01
C PHE A 61 1.66 21.50 -0.05
N HIS A 62 0.77 22.31 -0.61
CA HIS A 62 -0.25 23.02 0.15
C HIS A 62 -1.61 22.34 -0.03
N PRO A 63 -2.13 21.53 0.92
CA PRO A 63 -3.34 20.73 0.72
C PRO A 63 -4.53 21.54 0.20
N ALA A 64 -4.79 22.70 0.78
CA ALA A 64 -5.94 23.52 0.40
C ALA A 64 -5.91 24.02 -1.06
N THR A 65 -4.73 24.10 -1.68
CA THR A 65 -4.56 24.67 -3.03
C THR A 65 -4.04 23.69 -4.08
N GLU A 66 -3.41 22.59 -3.67
CA GLU A 66 -2.69 21.68 -4.56
C GLU A 66 -3.22 20.23 -4.49
N GLY A 67 -3.40 19.68 -3.29
CA GLY A 67 -3.89 18.30 -3.08
C GLY A 67 -5.41 18.18 -2.98
N GLY A 68 -6.09 19.27 -2.63
CA GLY A 68 -7.46 19.26 -2.13
C GLY A 68 -7.47 19.14 -0.60
N SER A 69 -8.48 19.69 0.07
CA SER A 69 -8.50 19.70 1.55
C SER A 69 -8.74 18.32 2.18
N THR A 70 -8.79 17.25 1.39
CA THR A 70 -9.11 15.89 1.81
C THR A 70 -8.11 14.94 1.19
N GLY A 71 -7.23 14.36 2.00
CA GLY A 71 -6.21 13.45 1.51
C GLY A 71 -6.81 12.14 1.02
N ALA A 72 -6.07 11.38 0.22
CA ALA A 72 -6.46 10.10 -0.34
C ALA A 72 -6.94 9.09 0.72
N CYS A 73 -6.42 9.16 1.95
CA CYS A 73 -6.87 8.30 3.06
C CYS A 73 -8.21 8.72 3.67
N GLY A 74 -8.75 9.90 3.34
CA GLY A 74 -10.11 10.34 3.66
C GLY A 74 -10.25 11.50 4.66
N PRO A 75 -9.36 11.73 5.65
CA PRO A 75 -9.45 12.89 6.53
C PRO A 75 -9.21 14.23 5.82
N GLN A 76 -9.63 15.32 6.47
CA GLN A 76 -9.25 16.66 6.03
C GLN A 76 -7.80 16.97 6.41
N GLU A 77 -7.14 17.76 5.59
CA GLU A 77 -5.74 18.18 5.75
C GLU A 77 -5.56 19.65 5.40
N ASP A 78 -4.56 20.25 6.03
CA ASP A 78 -4.15 21.64 5.85
C ASP A 78 -2.63 21.78 6.00
N ASP A 79 -2.13 23.00 5.78
CA ASP A 79 -0.69 23.29 5.83
C ASP A 79 -0.03 23.01 7.20
N ASN A 80 -0.83 22.84 8.26
CA ASN A 80 -0.35 22.58 9.62
C ASN A 80 -0.41 21.09 9.99
N SER A 81 -1.09 20.28 9.20
CA SER A 81 -1.31 18.85 9.45
C SER A 81 0.02 18.09 9.47
N GLN A 82 0.21 17.17 10.41
CA GLN A 82 1.44 16.37 10.53
C GLN A 82 1.39 15.14 9.61
N ILE A 83 1.33 15.38 8.31
CA ILE A 83 1.07 14.35 7.30
C ILE A 83 2.02 14.41 6.12
N VAL A 84 2.07 13.32 5.37
CA VAL A 84 2.77 13.22 4.09
C VAL A 84 1.86 12.61 3.02
N ALA A 85 2.09 13.01 1.79
CA ALA A 85 1.62 12.33 0.59
C ALA A 85 2.70 11.36 0.10
N LEU A 86 2.36 10.08 -0.02
CA LEU A 86 3.28 9.04 -0.52
C LEU A 86 3.17 8.95 -2.05
N ASN A 87 4.29 8.74 -2.74
CA ASN A 87 4.28 8.41 -4.17
C ASN A 87 3.21 7.37 -4.55
N LEU A 88 2.48 7.63 -5.64
CA LEU A 88 1.35 6.81 -6.04
C LEU A 88 1.72 5.36 -6.38
N ASP A 89 2.92 5.10 -6.90
CA ASP A 89 3.34 3.72 -7.24
C ASP A 89 3.43 2.83 -6.00
N GLN A 90 3.92 3.37 -4.87
CA GLN A 90 3.90 2.67 -3.59
C GLN A 90 2.51 2.68 -2.96
N PHE A 91 1.83 3.82 -3.00
CA PHE A 91 0.50 3.99 -2.41
C PHE A 91 -0.55 3.06 -3.07
N GLY A 92 -0.36 2.72 -4.35
CA GLY A 92 -1.07 1.70 -5.11
C GLY A 92 -2.37 2.18 -5.78
N TYR A 93 -3.15 2.99 -5.07
CA TYR A 93 -4.39 3.57 -5.60
C TYR A 93 -4.71 4.88 -4.90
N ASP A 94 -5.07 5.91 -5.64
CA ASP A 94 -5.42 7.24 -5.14
C ASP A 94 -6.82 7.23 -4.46
N GLY A 95 -6.86 6.72 -3.23
CA GLY A 95 -8.04 6.67 -2.37
C GLY A 95 -7.86 5.81 -1.11
N PRO A 96 -8.92 5.66 -0.28
CA PRO A 96 -8.78 5.25 1.12
C PRO A 96 -8.52 3.77 1.35
N ALA A 97 -8.33 2.99 0.28
CA ALA A 97 -8.10 1.55 0.33
C ALA A 97 -6.60 1.18 0.38
N SER A 98 -5.71 2.16 0.43
CA SER A 98 -4.26 1.90 0.49
C SER A 98 -3.86 1.29 1.83
N ASP A 99 -3.06 0.23 1.79
CA ASP A 99 -2.44 -0.38 2.98
C ASP A 99 -1.42 0.57 3.65
N TRP A 100 -1.06 1.68 3.00
CA TRP A 100 -0.18 2.71 3.55
C TRP A 100 -0.89 3.73 4.42
N CYS A 101 -2.21 3.83 4.30
CA CYS A 101 -2.97 4.81 5.06
C CYS A 101 -2.74 4.67 6.56
N PHE A 102 -2.48 5.80 7.21
CA PHE A 102 -2.31 5.93 8.65
C PHE A 102 -1.07 5.24 9.22
N LYS A 103 -0.12 4.81 8.38
CA LYS A 103 1.21 4.44 8.85
C LYS A 103 1.95 5.70 9.30
N GLU A 104 2.54 5.63 10.49
CA GLU A 104 3.46 6.65 10.97
C GLU A 104 4.85 6.38 10.42
N VAL A 105 5.52 7.43 9.93
CA VAL A 105 6.87 7.35 9.39
C VAL A 105 7.81 8.26 10.15
N LEU A 106 9.00 7.76 10.46
CA LEU A 106 10.12 8.59 10.89
C LEU A 106 10.88 9.04 9.67
N ILE A 107 11.01 10.35 9.48
CA ILE A 107 11.66 10.98 8.33
C ILE A 107 12.90 11.69 8.84
N LYS A 108 14.05 11.47 8.19
CA LYS A 108 15.35 12.05 8.52
C LYS A 108 15.90 12.81 7.31
N SER A 109 16.51 13.97 7.58
CA SER A 109 17.27 14.74 6.59
C SER A 109 18.45 15.40 7.29
N GLY A 110 19.66 14.91 7.02
CA GLY A 110 20.87 15.33 7.74
C GLY A 110 20.73 15.05 9.24
N ASP A 111 20.98 16.05 10.08
CA ASP A 111 20.91 15.94 11.54
C ASP A 111 19.48 16.18 12.11
N ARG A 112 18.48 16.34 11.24
CA ARG A 112 17.09 16.61 11.65
C ARG A 112 16.19 15.41 11.34
N SER A 113 15.17 15.23 12.17
CA SER A 113 14.16 14.20 12.01
C SER A 113 12.81 14.66 12.51
N THR A 114 11.74 14.11 11.93
CA THR A 114 10.36 14.32 12.36
C THR A 114 9.52 13.06 12.13
N VAL A 115 8.36 12.99 12.77
CA VAL A 115 7.38 11.92 12.60
C VAL A 115 6.13 12.50 11.95
N ALA A 116 5.63 11.83 10.92
CA ALA A 116 4.39 12.21 10.24
C ALA A 116 3.57 10.99 9.86
N THR A 117 2.30 11.21 9.52
CA THR A 117 1.38 10.14 9.11
C THR A 117 1.17 10.16 7.60
N ILE A 118 1.23 9.00 6.94
CA ILE A 118 0.81 8.89 5.54
C ILE A 118 -0.72 9.05 5.48
N GLN A 119 -1.20 10.15 4.89
CA GLN A 119 -2.63 10.42 4.73
C GLN A 119 -3.04 10.75 3.29
N ASP A 120 -2.08 10.93 2.39
CA ASP A 120 -2.37 11.31 1.01
C ASP A 120 -1.49 10.57 -0.01
N ALA A 121 -1.86 10.69 -1.28
CA ALA A 121 -1.14 10.14 -2.41
C ALA A 121 -0.56 11.26 -3.27
N CYS A 122 0.67 11.11 -3.74
CA CYS A 122 1.32 12.04 -4.66
C CYS A 122 1.54 11.36 -6.03
N PRO A 123 0.66 11.58 -7.02
CA PRO A 123 0.79 11.01 -8.37
C PRO A 123 2.06 11.45 -9.13
N GLY A 124 2.60 12.63 -8.80
CA GLY A 124 3.79 13.19 -9.44
C GLY A 124 5.12 12.82 -8.76
N CYS A 125 5.07 12.21 -7.58
CA CYS A 125 6.26 11.93 -6.79
C CYS A 125 7.01 10.69 -7.29
N ARG A 126 8.34 10.75 -7.22
CA ARG A 126 9.21 9.62 -7.53
C ARG A 126 9.03 8.51 -6.52
N TYR A 127 9.38 7.28 -6.90
CA TYR A 127 9.44 6.15 -5.97
C TYR A 127 10.32 6.50 -4.75
N HIS A 128 9.84 6.16 -3.54
CA HIS A 128 10.39 6.52 -2.22
C HIS A 128 10.37 8.01 -1.84
N SER A 129 9.88 8.90 -2.70
CA SER A 129 9.70 10.32 -2.35
C SER A 129 8.40 10.56 -1.58
N LEU A 130 8.45 11.57 -0.71
CA LEU A 130 7.31 12.06 0.07
C LEU A 130 7.04 13.52 -0.31
N ASP A 131 5.77 13.90 -0.43
CA ASP A 131 5.37 15.31 -0.47
C ASP A 131 4.83 15.68 0.92
N LEU A 132 5.53 16.57 1.61
CA LEU A 132 5.23 16.89 3.01
C LEU A 132 4.25 18.06 3.10
N THR A 133 3.49 18.19 4.18
CA THR A 133 2.90 19.50 4.48
C THR A 133 3.99 20.51 4.84
N PRO A 134 3.72 21.83 4.76
CA PRO A 134 4.67 22.86 5.14
C PRO A 134 5.12 22.73 6.60
N SER A 135 4.25 22.34 7.53
CA SER A 135 4.62 22.11 8.94
C SER A 135 5.67 21.01 9.09
N VAL A 136 5.48 19.86 8.43
CA VAL A 136 6.42 18.73 8.49
C VAL A 136 7.74 19.09 7.78
N PHE A 137 7.69 19.76 6.63
CA PHE A 137 8.91 20.18 5.92
C PHE A 137 9.75 21.16 6.76
N LEU A 138 9.11 22.09 7.47
CA LEU A 138 9.79 23.07 8.33
C LEU A 138 10.56 22.41 9.50
N GLU A 139 10.13 21.23 9.94
CA GLU A 139 10.82 20.41 10.92
C GLU A 139 12.09 19.73 10.39
N LEU A 140 12.27 19.69 9.06
CA LEU A 140 13.45 19.11 8.40
C LEU A 140 14.33 20.16 7.71
N SER A 141 13.75 21.20 7.10
CA SER A 141 14.48 22.25 6.38
C SER A 141 13.67 23.54 6.24
N ASN A 142 14.23 24.58 5.62
CA ASN A 142 13.50 25.80 5.27
C ASN A 142 12.78 25.61 3.93
N LEU A 143 11.53 26.09 3.81
CA LEU A 143 10.73 25.95 2.57
C LEU A 143 11.42 26.54 1.33
N ASN A 144 12.30 27.54 1.49
CA ASN A 144 13.05 28.11 0.37
C ASN A 144 14.04 27.13 -0.30
N ILE A 145 14.35 26.01 0.35
CA ILE A 145 15.17 24.94 -0.22
C ILE A 145 14.38 24.13 -1.26
N GLY A 146 13.06 24.00 -1.07
CA GLY A 146 12.15 23.35 -2.01
C GLY A 146 12.20 21.82 -2.01
N ILE A 147 13.39 21.24 -2.03
CA ILE A 147 13.60 19.78 -2.09
C ILE A 147 14.80 19.37 -1.23
N ILE A 148 14.64 18.32 -0.42
CA ILE A 148 15.71 17.78 0.43
C ILE A 148 15.84 16.26 0.26
N PRO A 149 17.05 15.68 0.35
CA PRO A 149 17.20 14.24 0.45
C PRO A 149 16.67 13.76 1.80
N ILE A 150 15.99 12.61 1.81
CA ILE A 150 15.45 11.99 3.01
C ILE A 150 15.77 10.51 3.10
N GLU A 151 15.88 10.04 4.34
CA GLU A 151 15.76 8.65 4.71
C GLU A 151 14.50 8.51 5.58
N TRP A 152 13.68 7.49 5.36
CA TRP A 152 12.50 7.28 6.19
C TRP A 152 12.17 5.81 6.39
N CYS A 153 11.42 5.51 7.44
CA CYS A 153 10.96 4.16 7.75
C CYS A 153 9.61 4.20 8.46
N ILE A 154 8.88 3.09 8.43
CA ILE A 154 7.60 2.96 9.13
C ILE A 154 7.89 2.70 10.61
N LEU A 155 7.38 3.55 11.49
CA LEU A 155 7.54 3.39 12.93
C LEU A 155 6.87 2.10 13.41
N GLY A 156 7.59 1.34 14.25
CA GLY A 156 7.10 0.06 14.76
C GLY A 156 7.24 -1.11 13.79
N GLU A 157 7.79 -0.89 12.58
CA GLU A 157 8.23 -1.94 11.67
C GLU A 157 9.76 -2.01 11.61
N GLY A 158 10.31 -3.24 11.52
CA GLY A 158 11.76 -3.45 11.49
C GLY A 158 12.46 -2.89 12.73
N ASP A 159 13.60 -2.22 12.50
CA ASP A 159 14.40 -1.54 13.52
C ASP A 159 14.15 -0.01 13.55
N CYS A 160 13.03 0.45 12.98
CA CYS A 160 12.68 1.87 12.93
C CYS A 160 12.14 2.37 14.29
N SER A 161 12.92 3.18 14.99
CA SER A 161 12.52 3.86 16.23
C SER A 161 13.04 5.30 16.30
N THR A 162 12.45 6.09 17.20
CA THR A 162 12.84 7.48 17.51
C THR A 162 13.96 7.58 18.55
N ASP A 163 14.56 6.44 18.95
CA ASP A 163 15.49 6.33 20.08
C ASP A 163 16.96 6.61 19.70
#